data_AF-A0A2Z6S7B8-F1
#
_entry.id   AF-A0A2Z6S7B8-F1
#
_cell.length_a   1.000
_cell.length_b   1.000
_cell.length_c   1.000
_cell.angle_alpha   90.00
_cell.angle_beta   90.00
_cell.angle_gamma   90.00
#
_symmetry.space_group_name_H-M   'P 1'
#
loop_
_entity.id
_entity.type
_entity.pdbx_description
1 polymer ?
#
loop_
_entity_poly.entity_id
_entity_poly.type
_entity_poly.pdbx_seq_one_letter_code
_entity_poly.pdbx_strand_id
1 'polypeptide(L)'
;MPFMLLKVLNSKLSEPVFQDNLLLIPTYDSPWQWQNFELLYGHFQKALIDSLIYVQESRINSVNYKIQKLELKLEEQKDYDEILNTKREIEVQKKELAHQESSNWKLSDIFRGALGADTLLQRQVRLHKLRVYTENKKFLEKIDDVATFNNSVTCDDNVTRKLDEGIFRCFRGCANIDHRWILDSVDNTKKLAIFSQIKYSERDVTTKMSTPNIKDWYDKTMKSVENYKNEYDVVLVLFTNQKCTGKINIENMPHLLLIYPENLREVSFSNICSSRFSG
;
A
#
# COMPACT_ATOMS: atom_id res chain seq x y z
N MET A 1 -11.55 -11.43 -14.21
CA MET A 1 -12.32 -12.27 -13.27
C MET A 1 -11.80 -12.30 -11.80
N PRO A 2 -11.17 -11.26 -11.22
CA PRO A 2 -10.89 -11.24 -9.77
C PRO A 2 -12.00 -10.62 -8.89
N PHE A 3 -12.82 -9.70 -9.42
CA PHE A 3 -13.80 -8.94 -8.61
C PHE A 3 -15.03 -9.74 -8.16
N MET A 4 -15.52 -10.70 -8.95
CA MET A 4 -16.60 -11.59 -8.48
C MET A 4 -16.14 -12.47 -7.31
N LEU A 5 -14.93 -13.03 -7.42
CA LEU A 5 -14.32 -13.78 -6.32
C LEU A 5 -14.14 -12.89 -5.10
N LEU A 6 -13.67 -11.65 -5.29
CA LEU A 6 -13.54 -10.68 -4.20
C LEU A 6 -14.89 -10.37 -3.54
N LYS A 7 -15.97 -10.19 -4.31
CA LYS A 7 -17.33 -9.98 -3.78
C LYS A 7 -17.82 -11.18 -2.98
N VAL A 8 -17.68 -12.39 -3.52
CA VAL A 8 -18.07 -13.64 -2.83
C VAL A 8 -17.26 -13.86 -1.56
N LEU A 9 -15.96 -13.55 -1.58
CA LEU A 9 -15.11 -13.63 -0.39
C LEU A 9 -15.53 -12.59 0.64
N ASN A 10 -15.73 -11.34 0.23
CA ASN A 10 -16.13 -10.24 1.09
C ASN A 10 -17.46 -10.52 1.81
N SER A 11 -18.43 -11.15 1.13
CA SER A 11 -19.72 -11.52 1.73
C SER A 11 -19.65 -12.71 2.70
N LYS A 12 -18.55 -13.47 2.70
CA LYS A 12 -18.33 -14.60 3.61
C LYS A 12 -17.58 -14.20 4.89
N LEU A 13 -17.03 -12.99 4.94
CA LEU A 13 -16.34 -12.48 6.12
C LEU A 13 -17.37 -12.03 7.16
N SER A 14 -17.09 -12.29 8.45
CA SER A 14 -17.91 -11.77 9.56
C SER A 14 -17.93 -10.25 9.59
N GLU A 15 -16.82 -9.63 9.17
CA GLU A 15 -16.69 -8.19 8.97
C GLU A 15 -16.24 -7.95 7.51
N PRO A 16 -17.12 -7.43 6.64
CA PRO A 16 -16.77 -7.11 5.27
C PRO A 16 -15.63 -6.08 5.20
N VAL A 17 -14.61 -6.38 4.38
CA VAL A 17 -13.45 -5.50 4.15
C VAL A 17 -13.80 -4.33 3.23
N PHE A 18 -14.68 -4.58 2.27
CA PHE A 18 -15.16 -3.60 1.30
C PHE A 18 -16.64 -3.33 1.53
N GLN A 19 -17.05 -2.08 1.31
CA GLN A 19 -18.47 -1.73 1.31
C GLN A 19 -19.17 -2.42 0.13
N ASP A 20 -20.39 -2.93 0.37
CA ASP A 20 -21.07 -3.77 -0.60
C ASP A 20 -21.39 -3.07 -1.93
N ASN A 21 -21.66 -1.76 -1.87
CA ASN A 21 -21.92 -0.90 -3.02
C ASN A 21 -20.68 -0.68 -3.91
N LEU A 22 -19.47 -0.96 -3.42
CA LEU A 22 -18.22 -0.79 -4.19
C LEU A 22 -17.82 -2.05 -4.97
N LEU A 23 -18.31 -3.23 -4.53
CA LEU A 23 -18.07 -4.51 -5.19
C LEU A 23 -19.32 -4.98 -5.93
N LEU A 24 -19.56 -4.39 -7.10
CA LEU A 24 -20.68 -4.75 -7.96
C LEU A 24 -20.34 -5.98 -8.81
N ILE A 25 -21.32 -6.88 -8.98
CA ILE A 25 -21.23 -7.98 -9.94
C ILE A 25 -21.54 -7.39 -11.33
N PRO A 26 -20.59 -7.41 -12.28
CA PRO A 26 -20.83 -6.84 -13.59
C PRO A 26 -21.89 -7.64 -14.34
N THR A 27 -22.82 -6.94 -14.98
CA THR A 27 -23.80 -7.52 -15.89
C THR A 27 -23.53 -7.05 -17.32
N TYR A 28 -24.27 -7.60 -18.29
CA TYR A 28 -24.20 -7.09 -19.67
C TYR A 28 -24.59 -5.60 -19.74
N ASP A 29 -25.64 -5.20 -19.02
CA ASP A 29 -26.14 -3.82 -19.00
C ASP A 29 -25.32 -2.88 -18.11
N SER A 30 -24.55 -3.42 -17.17
CA SER A 30 -23.70 -2.67 -16.25
C SER A 30 -22.32 -3.34 -16.15
N PRO A 31 -21.49 -3.23 -17.20
CA PRO A 31 -20.15 -3.78 -17.19
C PRO A 31 -19.28 -3.01 -16.19
N TRP A 32 -18.26 -3.69 -15.67
CA TRP A 32 -17.33 -3.03 -14.76
C TRP A 32 -16.49 -1.98 -15.50
N GLN A 33 -16.48 -0.76 -15.00
CA GLN A 33 -15.72 0.35 -15.58
C GLN A 33 -14.54 0.71 -14.69
N TRP A 34 -13.52 1.35 -15.27
CA TRP A 34 -12.36 1.83 -14.51
C TRP A 34 -12.75 2.74 -13.35
N GLN A 35 -13.79 3.56 -13.52
CA GLN A 35 -14.34 4.43 -12.48
C GLN A 35 -14.82 3.66 -11.25
N ASN A 36 -15.25 2.40 -11.40
CA ASN A 36 -15.58 1.55 -10.25
C ASN A 36 -14.32 1.20 -9.45
N PHE A 37 -13.18 0.98 -10.12
CA PHE A 37 -11.89 0.80 -9.45
C PHE A 37 -11.48 2.04 -8.69
N GLU A 38 -11.70 3.22 -9.27
CA GLU A 38 -11.31 4.49 -8.65
C GLU A 38 -11.98 4.69 -7.28
N LEU A 39 -13.21 4.19 -7.10
CA LEU A 39 -13.92 4.20 -5.81
C LEU A 39 -13.39 3.13 -4.84
N LEU A 40 -12.91 2.02 -5.36
CA LEU A 40 -12.45 0.87 -4.57
C LEU A 40 -10.98 1.02 -4.10
N TYR A 41 -10.16 1.81 -4.81
CA TYR A 41 -8.72 1.82 -4.65
C TYR A 41 -8.25 2.10 -3.21
N GLY A 42 -8.79 3.12 -2.55
CA GLY A 42 -8.44 3.41 -1.15
C GLY A 42 -8.75 2.24 -0.20
N HIS A 43 -9.88 1.56 -0.40
CA HIS A 43 -10.24 0.36 0.37
C HIS A 43 -9.33 -0.84 0.06
N PHE A 44 -8.97 -1.01 -1.21
CA PHE A 44 -8.02 -2.04 -1.62
C PHE A 44 -6.65 -1.84 -0.97
N GLN A 45 -6.15 -0.60 -0.96
CA GLN A 45 -4.88 -0.26 -0.35
C GLN A 45 -4.92 -0.45 1.17
N LYS A 46 -6.02 -0.06 1.84
CA LYS A 46 -6.24 -0.37 3.26
C LYS A 46 -6.20 -1.88 3.52
N ALA A 47 -6.97 -2.66 2.77
CA ALA A 47 -7.05 -4.11 2.94
C ALA A 47 -5.68 -4.79 2.78
N LEU A 48 -4.87 -4.33 1.84
CA LEU A 48 -3.51 -4.81 1.64
C LEU A 48 -2.62 -4.48 2.85
N ILE A 49 -2.63 -3.23 3.32
CA ILE A 49 -1.85 -2.80 4.49
C ILE A 49 -2.26 -3.58 5.74
N ASP A 50 -3.56 -3.71 6.00
CA ASP A 50 -4.09 -4.49 7.13
C ASP A 50 -3.62 -5.95 7.04
N SER A 51 -3.67 -6.56 5.85
CA SER A 51 -3.22 -7.94 5.65
C SER A 51 -1.72 -8.11 5.96
N LEU A 52 -0.88 -7.15 5.58
CA LEU A 52 0.56 -7.19 5.89
C LEU A 52 0.80 -7.04 7.40
N ILE A 53 0.04 -6.18 8.07
CA ILE A 53 0.08 -6.04 9.54
C ILE A 53 -0.31 -7.38 10.20
N TYR A 54 -1.44 -7.98 9.80
CA TYR A 54 -1.89 -9.25 10.38
C TYR A 54 -0.93 -10.41 10.13
N VAL A 55 -0.26 -10.44 8.98
CA VAL A 55 0.79 -11.44 8.71
C VAL A 55 1.94 -11.28 9.70
N GLN A 56 2.37 -10.04 9.99
CA GLN A 56 3.44 -9.78 10.94
C GLN A 56 3.02 -10.16 12.37
N GLU A 57 1.84 -9.75 12.81
CA GLU A 57 1.27 -10.12 14.10
C GLU A 57 1.16 -11.64 14.26
N SER A 58 0.72 -12.35 13.22
CA SER A 58 0.61 -13.82 13.24
C SER A 58 1.95 -14.51 13.39
N ARG A 59 3.01 -13.99 12.75
CA ARG A 59 4.37 -14.52 12.88
C ARG A 59 4.89 -14.35 14.30
N ILE A 60 4.75 -13.14 14.87
CA ILE A 60 5.12 -12.83 16.25
C ILE A 60 4.38 -13.75 17.23
N ASN A 61 3.06 -13.88 17.07
CA ASN A 61 2.25 -14.75 17.93
C ASN A 61 2.65 -16.23 17.83
N SER A 62 3.01 -16.71 16.64
CA SER A 62 3.50 -18.08 16.45
C SER A 62 4.80 -18.33 17.21
N VAL A 63 5.75 -17.39 17.16
CA VAL A 63 7.03 -17.49 17.88
C VAL A 63 6.81 -17.42 19.40
N ASN A 64 5.97 -16.49 19.87
CA ASN A 64 5.60 -16.39 21.28
C ASN A 64 4.98 -17.69 21.81
N TYR A 65 4.08 -18.30 21.05
CA TYR A 65 3.48 -19.57 21.43
C TYR A 65 4.52 -20.71 21.52
N LYS A 66 5.49 -20.75 20.61
CA LYS A 66 6.60 -21.72 20.69
C LYS A 66 7.45 -21.51 21.95
N ILE A 67 7.78 -20.26 22.28
CA ILE A 67 8.52 -19.91 23.50
C ILE A 67 7.76 -20.39 24.74
N GLN A 68 6.47 -20.05 24.87
CA GLN A 68 5.64 -20.46 25.99
C GLN A 68 5.58 -21.98 26.16
N LYS A 69 5.43 -22.72 25.04
CA LYS A 69 5.43 -24.19 25.08
C LYS A 69 6.76 -24.76 25.56
N LEU A 70 7.89 -24.16 25.15
CA LEU A 70 9.22 -24.57 25.59
C LEU A 70 9.45 -24.24 27.07
N GLU A 71 8.97 -23.09 27.55
CA GLU A 71 9.05 -22.69 28.96
C GLU A 71 8.26 -23.65 29.86
N LEU A 72 7.03 -24.04 29.48
CA LEU A 72 6.26 -25.06 30.19
C LEU A 72 6.98 -26.41 30.22
N LYS A 73 7.55 -26.84 29.09
CA LYS A 73 8.33 -28.08 29.02
C LYS A 73 9.56 -28.04 29.95
N LEU A 74 10.21 -26.88 30.04
CA LEU A 74 11.39 -26.68 30.89
C LEU A 74 11.08 -26.87 32.37
N GLU A 75 9.87 -26.47 32.82
CA GLU A 75 9.42 -26.63 34.21
C GLU A 75 9.21 -28.10 34.61
N GLU A 76 8.82 -28.95 33.65
CA GLU A 76 8.56 -30.37 33.88
C GLU A 76 9.82 -31.25 33.79
N GLN A 77 10.90 -30.73 33.18
CA GLN A 77 12.13 -31.47 32.94
C GLN A 77 13.00 -31.60 34.19
N LYS A 78 13.59 -32.78 34.36
CA LYS A 78 14.50 -33.11 35.47
C LYS A 78 15.92 -33.44 35.00
N ASP A 79 16.06 -33.84 33.73
CA ASP A 79 17.35 -34.15 33.14
C ASP A 79 18.11 -32.86 32.77
N TYR A 80 19.38 -32.79 33.17
CA TYR A 80 20.19 -31.57 33.01
C TYR A 80 20.50 -31.26 31.54
N ASP A 81 20.79 -32.28 30.73
CA ASP A 81 21.13 -32.09 29.32
C ASP A 81 19.89 -31.67 28.52
N GLU A 82 18.73 -32.25 28.85
CA GLU A 82 17.45 -31.82 28.30
C GLU A 82 17.10 -30.37 28.67
N ILE A 83 17.29 -29.98 29.94
CA ILE A 83 17.10 -28.60 30.42
C ILE A 83 17.99 -27.63 29.62
N LEU A 84 19.26 -27.99 29.44
CA LEU A 84 20.23 -27.16 28.72
C LEU A 84 19.84 -26.99 27.25
N ASN A 85 19.37 -28.06 26.60
CA ASN A 85 18.90 -28.02 25.22
C ASN A 85 17.64 -27.15 25.06
N THR A 86 16.64 -27.33 25.93
CA THR A 86 15.41 -26.52 25.91
C THR A 86 15.71 -25.02 26.11
N LYS A 87 16.64 -24.68 27.01
CA LYS A 87 17.08 -23.28 27.20
C LYS A 87 17.72 -22.70 25.94
N ARG A 88 18.56 -23.46 25.24
CA ARG A 88 19.17 -23.02 23.97
C ARG A 88 18.10 -22.78 22.91
N GLU A 89 17.10 -23.66 22.80
CA GLU A 89 15.98 -23.49 21.87
C GLU A 89 15.16 -22.22 22.18
N ILE A 90 14.87 -21.95 23.45
CA ILE A 90 14.20 -20.70 23.87
C ILE A 90 15.00 -19.47 23.42
N GLU A 91 16.32 -19.46 23.62
CA GLU A 91 17.16 -18.34 23.20
C GLU A 91 17.19 -18.16 21.68
N VAL A 92 17.13 -19.25 20.90
CA VAL A 92 16.95 -19.18 19.45
C VAL A 92 15.60 -18.54 19.09
N GLN A 93 14.52 -18.98 19.74
CA GLN A 93 13.18 -18.41 19.48
C GLN A 93 13.09 -16.93 19.91
N LYS A 94 13.74 -16.51 21.00
CA LYS A 94 13.79 -15.09 21.41
C LYS A 94 14.54 -14.21 20.41
N LYS A 95 15.61 -14.73 19.81
CA LYS A 95 16.31 -14.03 18.72
C LYS A 95 15.41 -13.87 17.48
N GLU A 96 14.67 -14.93 17.13
CA GLU A 96 13.69 -14.87 16.05
C GLU A 96 12.56 -13.87 16.36
N LEU A 97 12.05 -13.85 17.60
CA LEU A 97 11.05 -12.89 18.03
C LEU A 97 11.55 -11.44 17.84
N ALA A 98 12.75 -11.14 18.34
CA ALA A 98 13.36 -9.82 18.17
C ALA A 98 13.56 -9.46 16.69
N HIS A 99 13.88 -10.43 15.84
CA HIS A 99 13.96 -10.23 14.39
C HIS A 99 12.60 -9.89 13.78
N GLN A 100 11.53 -10.62 14.16
CA GLN A 100 10.17 -10.34 13.69
C GLN A 100 9.66 -8.98 14.20
N GLU A 101 9.92 -8.60 15.44
CA GLU A 101 9.49 -7.31 16.00
C GLU A 101 10.21 -6.12 15.36
N SER A 102 11.45 -6.31 14.90
CA SER A 102 12.23 -5.28 14.20
C SER A 102 12.08 -5.31 12.67
N SER A 103 11.41 -6.32 12.12
CA SER A 103 11.20 -6.47 10.68
C SER A 103 10.25 -5.40 10.15
N ASN A 104 10.69 -4.69 9.12
CA ASN A 104 9.90 -3.66 8.45
C ASN A 104 9.52 -4.10 7.04
N TRP A 105 8.49 -3.45 6.49
CA TRP A 105 8.03 -3.68 5.13
C TRP A 105 8.75 -2.76 4.15
N LYS A 106 8.87 -3.16 2.89
CA LYS A 106 9.38 -2.30 1.83
C LYS A 106 8.24 -1.71 1.02
N LEU A 107 8.47 -0.57 0.35
CA LEU A 107 7.48 -0.04 -0.59
C LEU A 107 7.13 -1.05 -1.70
N SER A 108 8.07 -1.90 -2.12
CA SER A 108 7.81 -3.00 -3.06
C SER A 108 6.84 -4.07 -2.54
N ASP A 109 6.73 -4.25 -1.20
CA ASP A 109 5.78 -5.20 -0.62
C ASP A 109 4.34 -4.67 -0.66
N ILE A 110 4.19 -3.33 -0.63
CA ILE A 110 2.92 -2.59 -0.63
C ILE A 110 2.46 -2.30 -2.06
N PHE A 111 3.37 -1.87 -2.93
CA PHE A 111 3.09 -1.56 -4.33
C PHE A 111 3.66 -2.65 -5.24
N ARG A 112 3.15 -3.87 -5.07
CA ARG A 112 3.66 -5.05 -5.79
C ARG A 112 3.51 -4.88 -7.30
N GLY A 113 4.59 -5.17 -8.03
CA GLY A 113 4.65 -4.98 -9.49
C GLY A 113 4.74 -3.51 -9.92
N ALA A 114 4.94 -2.57 -9.00
CA ALA A 114 5.30 -1.21 -9.38
C ALA A 114 6.70 -1.20 -10.01
N LEU A 115 6.83 -0.45 -11.10
CA LEU A 115 8.10 -0.04 -11.65
C LEU A 115 8.51 1.27 -10.96
N GLY A 116 9.69 1.30 -10.35
CA GLY A 116 10.20 2.43 -9.58
C GLY A 116 11.71 2.31 -9.43
N ALA A 117 12.37 3.38 -8.97
CA ALA A 117 13.80 3.33 -8.70
C ALA A 117 14.07 2.32 -7.57
N ASP A 118 15.15 1.55 -7.67
CA ASP A 118 15.46 0.50 -6.68
C ASP A 118 15.55 1.07 -5.26
N THR A 119 16.15 2.25 -5.11
CA THR A 119 16.26 2.96 -3.83
C THR A 119 14.90 3.30 -3.23
N LEU A 120 13.90 3.64 -4.06
CA LEU A 120 12.54 3.91 -3.62
C LEU A 120 11.81 2.60 -3.28
N LEU A 121 11.91 1.59 -4.14
CA LEU A 121 11.26 0.29 -3.93
C LEU A 121 11.75 -0.41 -2.66
N GLN A 122 13.04 -0.31 -2.36
CA GLN A 122 13.67 -0.92 -1.18
C GLN A 122 13.44 -0.14 0.11
N ARG A 123 12.84 1.05 0.04
CA ARG A 123 12.66 1.92 1.20
C ARG A 123 11.80 1.26 2.27
N GLN A 124 12.30 1.22 3.51
CA GLN A 124 11.62 0.56 4.62
C GLN A 124 10.59 1.46 5.29
N VAL A 125 9.45 0.86 5.61
CA VAL A 125 8.32 1.52 6.25
C VAL A 125 7.72 0.69 7.37
N ARG A 126 7.19 1.37 8.37
CA ARG A 126 6.32 0.79 9.39
C ARG A 126 4.87 1.00 8.97
N LEU A 127 4.10 -0.07 9.04
CA LEU A 127 2.68 -0.06 8.73
C LEU A 127 1.90 0.16 10.02
N HIS A 128 0.84 0.95 9.91
CA HIS A 128 -0.17 1.14 10.95
C HIS A 128 -1.56 1.04 10.33
N LYS A 129 -2.57 0.78 11.16
CA LYS A 129 -3.96 0.65 10.70
C LYS A 129 -4.46 2.01 10.19
N LEU A 130 -4.97 2.01 8.98
CA LEU A 130 -5.52 3.20 8.31
C LEU A 130 -7.01 3.03 8.08
N ARG A 131 -7.76 4.13 8.11
CA ARG A 131 -9.16 4.17 7.65
C ARG A 131 -9.25 4.81 6.27
N VAL A 132 -10.38 4.65 5.58
CA VAL A 132 -10.60 5.31 4.28
C VAL A 132 -11.59 6.46 4.48
N TYR A 133 -11.24 7.62 3.95
CA TYR A 133 -12.05 8.83 4.05
C TYR A 133 -12.21 9.50 2.69
N THR A 134 -13.25 10.30 2.53
CA THR A 134 -13.40 11.20 1.38
C THR A 134 -13.25 12.64 1.85
N GLU A 135 -12.42 13.42 1.15
CA GLU A 135 -12.25 14.84 1.46
C GLU A 135 -13.51 15.64 1.11
N ASN A 136 -13.84 16.67 1.88
CA ASN A 136 -14.99 17.53 1.57
C ASN A 136 -14.70 18.63 0.53
N LYS A 137 -13.42 18.87 0.23
CA LYS A 137 -12.95 19.89 -0.71
C LYS A 137 -11.85 19.33 -1.59
N LYS A 138 -11.66 19.92 -2.76
CA LYS A 138 -10.57 19.53 -3.66
C LYS A 138 -9.23 19.90 -3.04
N PHE A 139 -8.29 18.96 -3.14
CA PHE A 139 -6.91 19.19 -2.73
C PHE A 139 -6.19 20.10 -3.74
N LEU A 140 -6.42 19.87 -5.04
CA LEU A 140 -5.96 20.70 -6.16
C LEU A 140 -7.15 21.04 -7.06
N GLU A 141 -7.36 22.32 -7.35
CA GLU A 141 -8.41 22.78 -8.27
C GLU A 141 -7.96 22.67 -9.73
N LYS A 142 -6.69 22.99 -10.00
CA LYS A 142 -6.05 22.99 -11.32
C LYS A 142 -4.78 22.15 -11.33
N ILE A 143 -4.35 21.77 -12.53
CA ILE A 143 -3.18 20.91 -12.76
C ILE A 143 -1.84 21.60 -12.41
N ASP A 144 -1.83 22.91 -12.30
CA ASP A 144 -0.66 23.75 -12.01
C ASP A 144 -0.70 24.37 -10.60
N ASP A 145 -1.73 24.07 -9.82
CA ASP A 145 -1.84 24.51 -8.44
C ASP A 145 -0.71 23.94 -7.59
N VAL A 146 -0.25 24.73 -6.61
CA VAL A 146 0.66 24.28 -5.56
C VAL A 146 -0.11 24.17 -4.27
N ALA A 147 -0.20 22.95 -3.74
CA ALA A 147 -0.86 22.65 -2.50
C ALA A 147 -0.20 23.39 -1.33
N THR A 148 -1.02 24.03 -0.50
CA THR A 148 -0.57 24.46 0.82
C THR A 148 -0.37 23.23 1.70
N PHE A 149 0.72 23.19 2.45
CA PHE A 149 0.94 22.11 3.40
C PHE A 149 -0.16 22.12 4.47
N ASN A 150 -0.79 20.97 4.67
CA ASN A 150 -1.66 20.71 5.79
C ASN A 150 -1.44 19.28 6.26
N ASN A 151 -1.22 19.10 7.57
CA ASN A 151 -1.06 17.81 8.22
C ASN A 151 -2.39 17.14 8.57
N SER A 152 -3.51 17.80 8.26
CA SER A 152 -4.86 17.34 8.51
C SER A 152 -5.77 17.62 7.32
N VAL A 153 -6.88 16.89 7.26
CA VAL A 153 -7.84 16.93 6.16
C VAL A 153 -9.25 16.93 6.73
N THR A 154 -10.09 17.85 6.26
CA THR A 154 -11.51 17.85 6.59
C THR A 154 -12.25 16.91 5.64
N CYS A 155 -12.93 15.92 6.20
CA CYS A 155 -13.67 14.92 5.43
C CYS A 155 -15.12 15.35 5.17
N ASP A 156 -15.82 14.61 4.33
CA ASP A 156 -17.23 14.81 3.96
C ASP A 156 -18.22 14.82 5.15
N ASP A 157 -17.87 14.14 6.24
CA ASP A 157 -18.58 14.20 7.52
C ASP A 157 -18.25 15.45 8.38
N ASN A 158 -17.50 16.40 7.82
CA ASN A 158 -17.01 17.63 8.46
C ASN A 158 -16.04 17.40 9.64
N VAL A 159 -15.57 16.18 9.85
CA VAL A 159 -14.56 15.90 10.86
C VAL A 159 -13.17 16.06 10.24
N THR A 160 -12.31 16.81 10.93
CA THR A 160 -10.91 16.99 10.53
C THR A 160 -10.04 15.89 11.16
N ARG A 161 -9.25 15.23 10.31
CA ARG A 161 -8.43 14.06 10.67
C ARG A 161 -6.99 14.27 10.25
N LYS A 162 -6.04 13.70 10.99
CA LYS A 162 -4.63 13.77 10.61
C LYS A 162 -4.35 12.91 9.39
N LEU A 163 -3.36 13.31 8.60
CA LEU A 163 -2.97 12.58 7.38
C LEU A 163 -2.46 11.15 7.65
N ASP A 164 -2.00 10.84 8.86
CA ASP A 164 -1.57 9.50 9.28
C ASP A 164 -2.70 8.64 9.87
N GLU A 165 -3.94 9.15 9.93
CA GLU A 165 -5.09 8.37 10.39
C GLU A 165 -5.79 7.60 9.25
N GLY A 166 -5.50 7.95 8.00
CA GLY A 166 -6.22 7.33 6.89
C GLY A 166 -5.67 7.55 5.48
N ILE A 167 -6.32 6.83 4.57
CA ILE A 167 -6.21 6.98 3.13
C ILE A 167 -7.34 7.91 2.69
N PHE A 168 -6.96 9.11 2.29
CA PHE A 168 -7.89 10.15 1.89
C PHE A 168 -8.09 10.08 0.39
N ARG A 169 -9.33 9.81 -0.03
CA ARG A 169 -9.77 9.99 -1.41
C ARG A 169 -10.08 11.47 -1.62
N CYS A 170 -9.34 12.12 -2.50
CA CYS A 170 -9.55 13.52 -2.83
C CYS A 170 -10.95 13.73 -3.42
N PHE A 171 -11.52 14.91 -3.18
CA PHE A 171 -12.84 15.28 -3.66
C PHE A 171 -12.97 15.11 -5.18
N ARG A 172 -14.20 14.87 -5.66
CA ARG A 172 -14.46 14.63 -7.09
C ARG A 172 -13.96 15.80 -7.95
N GLY A 173 -13.23 15.47 -9.01
CA GLY A 173 -12.65 16.48 -9.91
C GLY A 173 -11.40 17.19 -9.37
N CYS A 174 -10.77 16.65 -8.32
CA CYS A 174 -9.42 17.05 -7.94
C CYS A 174 -8.43 16.79 -9.09
N ALA A 175 -7.55 17.75 -9.35
CA ALA A 175 -6.53 17.66 -10.39
C ALA A 175 -5.35 16.79 -9.94
N ASN A 176 -4.75 16.02 -10.87
CA ASN A 176 -3.51 15.24 -10.75
C ASN A 176 -3.38 14.21 -9.61
N ILE A 177 -4.23 14.25 -8.57
CA ILE A 177 -4.14 13.43 -7.36
C ILE A 177 -5.54 13.00 -6.96
N ASP A 178 -5.68 11.70 -6.72
CA ASP A 178 -6.94 11.05 -6.38
C ASP A 178 -6.95 10.53 -4.95
N HIS A 179 -5.79 10.11 -4.44
CA HIS A 179 -5.65 9.70 -3.05
C HIS A 179 -4.36 10.23 -2.45
N ARG A 180 -4.36 10.42 -1.13
CA ARG A 180 -3.17 10.76 -0.35
C ARG A 180 -3.19 10.17 1.05
N TRP A 181 -2.03 9.77 1.55
CA TRP A 181 -1.84 9.21 2.90
C TRP A 181 -0.37 9.24 3.32
N ILE A 182 -0.11 8.92 4.58
CA ILE A 182 1.24 8.90 5.16
C ILE A 182 1.63 7.48 5.56
N LEU A 183 2.91 7.14 5.39
CA LEU A 183 3.55 5.96 5.98
C LEU A 183 4.76 6.37 6.81
N ASP A 184 5.01 5.65 7.90
CA ASP A 184 6.18 5.92 8.75
C ASP A 184 7.43 5.34 8.09
N SER A 185 8.44 6.18 7.84
CA SER A 185 9.74 5.73 7.32
C SER A 185 10.58 5.17 8.46
N VAL A 186 11.33 4.09 8.19
CA VAL A 186 12.28 3.51 9.16
C VAL A 186 13.64 4.18 9.05
N ASP A 187 14.12 4.32 7.81
CA ASP A 187 15.52 4.69 7.52
C ASP A 187 15.76 6.20 7.48
N ASN A 188 14.73 7.03 7.71
CA ASN A 188 14.79 8.47 7.51
C ASN A 188 13.96 9.21 8.57
N THR A 189 14.33 10.45 8.87
CA THR A 189 13.65 11.29 9.83
C THR A 189 12.26 11.73 9.35
N LYS A 190 12.04 11.80 8.03
CA LYS A 190 10.77 12.21 7.44
C LYS A 190 9.87 11.01 7.15
N LYS A 191 8.58 11.12 7.51
CA LYS A 191 7.54 10.19 7.04
C LYS A 191 7.38 10.30 5.53
N LEU A 192 6.77 9.28 4.91
CA LEU A 192 6.50 9.26 3.48
C LEU A 192 5.10 9.77 3.21
N ALA A 193 4.98 10.83 2.41
CA ALA A 193 3.70 11.30 1.88
C ALA A 193 3.44 10.68 0.51
N ILE A 194 2.45 9.80 0.45
CA ILE A 194 2.04 9.14 -0.78
C ILE A 194 0.94 9.97 -1.43
N PHE A 195 1.12 10.29 -2.71
CA PHE A 195 0.09 10.89 -3.56
C PHE A 195 -0.12 9.99 -4.77
N SER A 196 -1.35 9.51 -4.97
CA SER A 196 -1.66 8.62 -6.08
C SER A 196 -2.59 9.27 -7.10
N GLN A 197 -2.32 9.02 -8.38
CA GLN A 197 -3.26 9.25 -9.45
C GLN A 197 -3.65 7.92 -10.08
N ILE A 198 -4.96 7.73 -10.15
CA ILE A 198 -5.60 6.54 -10.70
C ILE A 198 -6.66 6.91 -11.74
N LYS A 199 -7.12 8.17 -11.79
CA LYS A 199 -8.08 8.66 -12.78
C LYS A 199 -7.40 8.86 -14.13
N TYR A 200 -7.86 8.08 -15.10
CA TYR A 200 -7.46 8.18 -16.50
C TYR A 200 -8.65 8.27 -17.45
N SER A 201 -9.79 8.69 -16.90
CA SER A 201 -11.08 8.33 -17.44
C SER A 201 -11.90 9.55 -17.87
N GLU A 202 -11.42 10.27 -18.88
CA GLU A 202 -12.35 10.78 -19.88
C GLU A 202 -12.69 9.62 -20.81
N ARG A 203 -13.98 9.30 -20.94
CA ARG A 203 -14.51 8.08 -21.57
C ARG A 203 -14.12 7.88 -23.05
N ASP A 204 -13.33 8.76 -23.65
CA ASP A 204 -13.09 8.78 -25.10
C ASP A 204 -11.62 8.89 -25.56
N VAL A 205 -10.61 8.88 -24.68
CA VAL A 205 -9.28 9.37 -25.12
C VAL A 205 -8.13 8.44 -24.73
N THR A 206 -7.67 7.68 -25.74
CA THR A 206 -6.41 6.92 -25.82
C THR A 206 -6.20 5.75 -24.85
N THR A 207 -6.11 4.54 -25.43
CA THR A 207 -5.66 3.31 -24.74
C THR A 207 -4.17 3.30 -24.39
N LYS A 208 -3.47 4.42 -24.61
CA LYS A 208 -2.01 4.52 -24.54
C LYS A 208 -1.59 5.76 -23.77
N MET A 209 -0.59 5.60 -22.91
CA MET A 209 0.10 6.69 -22.24
C MET A 209 1.55 6.74 -22.74
N SER A 210 1.99 7.90 -23.25
CA SER A 210 3.38 8.05 -23.70
C SER A 210 4.30 8.31 -22.51
N THR A 211 5.58 7.90 -22.61
CA THR A 211 6.59 8.22 -21.60
C THR A 211 6.69 9.74 -21.35
N PRO A 212 6.65 10.63 -22.38
CA PRO A 212 6.57 12.08 -22.16
C PRO A 212 5.36 12.53 -21.34
N ASN A 213 4.18 11.94 -21.55
CA ASN A 213 2.98 12.29 -20.77
C ASN A 213 3.13 11.89 -19.29
N ILE A 214 3.74 10.72 -19.04
CA ILE A 214 4.06 10.28 -17.66
C ILE A 214 5.03 11.28 -17.00
N LYS A 215 6.06 11.72 -17.74
CA LYS A 215 7.03 12.69 -17.24
C LYS A 215 6.41 14.07 -16.98
N ASP A 216 5.55 14.54 -17.88
CA ASP A 216 4.83 15.80 -17.71
C ASP A 216 3.90 15.77 -16.47
N TRP A 217 3.14 14.67 -16.28
CA TRP A 217 2.36 14.48 -15.06
C TRP A 217 3.25 14.45 -13.82
N TYR A 218 4.37 13.72 -13.86
CA TYR A 218 5.32 13.63 -12.76
C TYR A 218 5.85 15.02 -12.36
N ASP A 219 6.31 15.81 -13.34
CA ASP A 219 6.89 17.14 -13.09
C ASP A 219 5.86 18.11 -12.52
N LYS A 220 4.65 18.13 -13.09
CA LYS A 220 3.54 18.96 -12.60
C LYS A 220 3.14 18.56 -11.20
N THR A 221 3.00 17.27 -10.94
CA THR A 221 2.54 16.77 -9.63
C THR A 221 3.60 16.98 -8.55
N MET A 222 4.89 16.75 -8.84
CA MET A 222 5.98 17.07 -7.93
C MET A 222 5.96 18.56 -7.55
N LYS A 223 5.76 19.45 -8.53
CA LYS A 223 5.61 20.88 -8.27
C LYS A 223 4.38 21.19 -7.43
N SER A 224 3.25 20.52 -7.69
CA SER A 224 2.02 20.70 -6.92
C SER A 224 2.18 20.36 -5.44
N VAL A 225 3.03 19.39 -5.09
CA VAL A 225 3.24 18.97 -3.71
C VAL A 225 4.58 19.42 -3.13
N GLU A 226 5.25 20.41 -3.74
CA GLU A 226 6.60 20.85 -3.34
C GLU A 226 6.64 21.28 -1.85
N ASN A 227 5.59 21.94 -1.36
CA ASN A 227 5.49 22.35 0.05
C ASN A 227 5.47 21.17 1.04
N TYR A 228 5.07 19.98 0.61
CA TYR A 228 5.08 18.78 1.46
C TYR A 228 6.50 18.24 1.66
N LYS A 229 7.45 18.55 0.77
CA LYS A 229 8.84 18.05 0.86
C LYS A 229 9.60 18.61 2.06
N ASN A 230 9.12 19.70 2.65
CA ASN A 230 9.67 20.26 3.87
C ASN A 230 9.49 19.31 5.06
N GLU A 231 8.32 18.66 5.15
CA GLU A 231 7.93 17.82 6.29
C GLU A 231 8.00 16.32 5.99
N TYR A 232 7.82 15.94 4.72
CA TYR A 232 7.72 14.55 4.28
C TYR A 232 8.63 14.25 3.09
N ASP A 233 8.99 12.98 2.95
CA ASP A 233 9.51 12.48 1.69
C ASP A 233 8.34 12.11 0.77
N VAL A 234 8.29 12.72 -0.41
CA VAL A 234 7.17 12.58 -1.33
C VAL A 234 7.33 11.33 -2.19
N VAL A 235 6.27 10.54 -2.31
CA VAL A 235 6.16 9.42 -3.25
C VAL A 235 4.94 9.64 -4.12
N LEU A 236 5.15 9.58 -5.44
CA LEU A 236 4.09 9.67 -6.42
C LEU A 236 3.76 8.27 -6.94
N VAL A 237 2.49 7.88 -6.86
CA VAL A 237 2.01 6.59 -7.35
C VAL A 237 1.13 6.81 -8.56
N LEU A 238 1.51 6.24 -9.68
CA LEU A 238 0.74 6.32 -10.90
C LEU A 238 0.16 4.96 -11.25
N PHE A 239 -1.16 4.81 -11.11
CA PHE A 239 -1.85 3.59 -11.52
C PHE A 239 -2.63 3.85 -12.79
N THR A 240 -2.22 3.23 -13.90
CA THR A 240 -2.94 3.33 -15.17
C THR A 240 -3.31 1.96 -15.72
N ASN A 241 -4.45 1.87 -16.39
CA ASN A 241 -4.81 0.72 -17.23
C ASN A 241 -4.40 0.93 -18.70
N GLN A 242 -3.87 2.09 -19.05
CA GLN A 242 -3.41 2.40 -20.39
C GLN A 242 -2.10 1.66 -20.69
N LYS A 243 -1.88 1.33 -21.96
CA LYS A 243 -0.62 0.77 -22.42
C LYS A 243 0.44 1.88 -22.44
N CYS A 244 1.49 1.73 -21.63
CA CYS A 244 2.61 2.66 -21.69
C CYS A 244 3.41 2.47 -22.99
N THR A 245 3.84 3.56 -23.61
CA THR A 245 4.59 3.55 -24.88
C THR A 245 5.89 4.34 -24.77
N GLY A 246 6.90 3.85 -25.48
CA GLY A 246 8.28 4.33 -25.36
C GLY A 246 9.07 3.59 -24.28
N LYS A 247 10.37 3.91 -24.16
CA LYS A 247 11.22 3.40 -23.08
C LYS A 247 11.04 4.27 -21.84
N ILE A 248 10.45 3.71 -20.79
CA ILE A 248 10.26 4.40 -19.52
C ILE A 248 11.62 4.49 -18.82
N ASN A 249 12.13 5.71 -18.63
CA ASN A 249 13.35 5.94 -17.87
C ASN A 249 12.99 6.42 -16.45
N ILE A 250 12.91 5.47 -15.53
CA ILE A 250 12.51 5.69 -14.14
C ILE A 250 13.55 6.48 -13.35
N GLU A 251 14.83 6.41 -13.72
CA GLU A 251 15.90 7.16 -13.06
C GLU A 251 15.67 8.68 -13.13
N ASN A 252 14.96 9.14 -14.16
CA ASN A 252 14.59 10.56 -14.30
C ASN A 252 13.33 10.94 -13.48
N MET A 253 12.70 9.99 -12.81
CA MET A 253 11.50 10.14 -11.98
C MET A 253 11.67 9.36 -10.67
N PRO A 254 12.67 9.69 -9.84
CA PRO A 254 13.08 8.85 -8.71
C PRO A 254 12.04 8.73 -7.58
N HIS A 255 11.01 9.56 -7.58
CA HIS A 255 9.90 9.53 -6.62
C HIS A 255 8.67 8.77 -7.15
N LEU A 256 8.74 8.21 -8.36
CA LEU A 256 7.61 7.56 -9.03
C LEU A 256 7.57 6.06 -8.75
N LEU A 257 6.39 5.58 -8.38
CA LEU A 257 5.96 4.19 -8.48
C LEU A 257 4.89 4.07 -9.57
N LEU A 258 5.25 3.45 -10.70
CA LEU A 258 4.36 3.27 -11.84
C LEU A 258 3.78 1.85 -11.85
N ILE A 259 2.45 1.74 -11.79
CA ILE A 259 1.71 0.48 -11.86
C ILE A 259 0.88 0.49 -13.14
N TYR A 260 1.17 -0.45 -14.04
CA TYR A 260 0.47 -0.59 -15.32
C TYR A 260 0.41 -2.05 -15.77
N PRO A 261 -0.45 -2.41 -16.75
CA PRO A 261 -0.80 -3.81 -17.01
C PRO A 261 0.36 -4.74 -17.37
N GLU A 262 1.43 -4.23 -17.98
CA GLU A 262 2.56 -5.08 -18.40
C GLU A 262 3.35 -5.59 -17.18
N ASN A 263 3.57 -4.75 -16.18
CA ASN A 263 4.28 -5.15 -14.96
C ASN A 263 3.48 -6.14 -14.09
N LEU A 264 2.14 -6.05 -14.14
CA LEU A 264 1.28 -6.96 -13.38
C LEU A 264 1.30 -8.39 -13.93
N ARG A 265 1.67 -8.58 -15.21
CA ARG A 265 1.80 -9.91 -15.82
C ARG A 265 3.04 -10.64 -15.32
N GLU A 266 4.14 -9.92 -15.08
CA GLU A 266 5.41 -10.47 -14.57
C GLU A 266 5.31 -10.94 -13.11
N VAL A 267 4.35 -10.42 -12.34
CA VAL A 267 4.08 -10.85 -10.96
C VAL A 267 3.32 -12.20 -10.91
N SER A 268 2.83 -12.72 -12.04
CA SER A 268 2.02 -13.95 -12.05
C SER A 268 2.85 -15.25 -12.12
N PHE A 269 2.53 -16.15 -11.18
CA PHE A 269 2.88 -17.59 -11.05
C PHE A 269 4.26 -18.04 -10.53
N SER A 270 5.36 -17.28 -10.62
CA SER A 270 6.67 -17.78 -10.14
C SER A 270 6.99 -17.45 -8.68
N ASN A 271 6.46 -16.36 -8.12
CA ASN A 271 6.92 -15.82 -6.83
C ASN A 271 5.94 -15.93 -5.66
N ILE A 272 4.74 -16.46 -5.86
CA ILE A 272 3.74 -16.59 -4.78
C ILE A 272 4.03 -17.80 -3.88
N CYS A 273 4.78 -18.80 -4.36
CA CYS A 273 5.03 -20.04 -3.61
C CYS A 273 6.52 -20.38 -3.37
N SER A 274 7.50 -19.59 -3.84
CA SER A 274 8.88 -20.08 -3.98
C SER A 274 9.94 -19.43 -3.09
N SER A 275 9.68 -18.31 -2.38
CA SER A 275 10.79 -17.58 -1.72
C SER A 275 10.62 -17.22 -0.25
N ARG A 276 9.56 -17.65 0.46
CA ARG A 276 9.45 -17.41 1.92
C ARG A 276 8.83 -18.55 2.75
N PHE A 277 8.78 -19.77 2.20
CA PHE A 277 8.37 -20.98 2.95
C PHE A 277 9.49 -22.02 3.09
N SER A 278 10.73 -21.64 2.79
CA SER A 278 11.94 -22.43 3.04
C SER A 278 12.79 -21.68 4.07
N GLY A 279 12.61 -22.07 5.34
CA GLY A 279 13.28 -21.52 6.52
C GLY A 279 12.60 -22.02 7.77
#